data_AF-A0A7C7E9J3-F1
#
_entry.id   AF-A0A7C7E9J3-F1
#
_cell.length_a   1.000
_cell.length_b   1.000
_cell.length_c   1.000
_cell.angle_alpha   90.00
_cell.angle_beta   90.00
_cell.angle_gamma   90.00
#
_symmetry.space_group_name_H-M   'P 1'
#
loop_
_entity.id
_entity.type
_entity.pdbx_description
1 polymer ?
#
loop_
_entity_poly.entity_id
_entity_poly.type
_entity_poly.pdbx_seq_one_letter_code
_entity_poly.pdbx_strand_id
1 'polypeptide(L)'
;MEKETMERYQAWLNDPSISEKDKEVLRKMNESEIQDAFFKDLEFGTAGMRGVIGLGANRMNFYTVGRATQAFANYINKTVRGEKSVAISYDTRNFSKDFAIESAEILAANGIKVYLFDDFRPT
;
A
#
# COMPACT_ATOMS: atom_id res chain seq x y z
N MET A 1 12.10 -14.24 -18.04
CA MET A 1 11.70 -13.49 -16.85
C MET A 1 12.86 -13.47 -15.87
N GLU A 2 13.16 -12.33 -15.26
CA GLU A 2 14.32 -12.18 -14.37
C GLU A 2 14.12 -12.95 -13.06
N LYS A 3 15.22 -13.52 -12.51
CA LYS A 3 15.17 -14.34 -11.29
C LYS A 3 14.53 -13.58 -10.11
N GLU A 4 14.91 -12.32 -9.92
CA GLU A 4 14.40 -11.47 -8.83
C GLU A 4 12.89 -11.18 -8.95
N THR A 5 12.39 -10.98 -10.17
CA THR A 5 10.95 -10.80 -10.43
C THR A 5 10.16 -12.04 -9.96
N MET A 6 10.65 -13.24 -10.31
CA MET A 6 9.99 -14.48 -9.91
C MET A 6 10.07 -14.73 -8.40
N GLU A 7 11.18 -14.40 -7.76
CA GLU A 7 11.31 -14.50 -6.31
C GLU A 7 10.27 -13.62 -5.59
N ARG A 8 10.09 -12.37 -6.04
CA ARG A 8 9.06 -11.48 -5.47
C ARG A 8 7.64 -11.94 -5.73
N TYR A 9 7.36 -12.42 -6.94
CA TYR A 9 6.07 -12.99 -7.29
C TYR A 9 5.72 -14.20 -6.40
N GLN A 10 6.67 -15.12 -6.22
CA GLN A 10 6.50 -16.28 -5.35
C GLN A 10 6.38 -15.87 -3.87
N ALA A 11 7.11 -14.85 -3.43
CA ALA A 11 6.96 -14.32 -2.08
C ALA A 11 5.53 -13.83 -1.83
N TRP A 12 4.92 -13.11 -2.78
CA TRP A 12 3.52 -12.70 -2.70
C TRP A 12 2.53 -13.89 -2.68
N LEU A 13 2.75 -14.90 -3.52
CA LEU A 13 1.88 -16.10 -3.51
C LEU A 13 1.93 -16.87 -2.19
N ASN A 14 3.09 -16.85 -1.51
CA ASN A 14 3.31 -17.54 -0.25
C ASN A 14 3.01 -16.68 0.99
N ASP A 15 2.70 -15.39 0.82
CA ASP A 15 2.41 -14.49 1.93
C ASP A 15 1.03 -14.83 2.54
N PRO A 16 0.94 -15.11 3.86
CA PRO A 16 -0.33 -15.40 4.51
C PRO A 16 -1.24 -14.17 4.66
N SER A 17 -0.70 -12.96 4.54
CA SER A 17 -1.49 -11.72 4.61
C SER A 17 -2.26 -11.43 3.31
N ILE A 18 -1.86 -12.05 2.19
CA ILE A 18 -2.52 -11.89 0.91
C ILE A 18 -3.69 -12.86 0.84
N SER A 19 -4.88 -12.33 0.52
CA SER A 19 -6.10 -13.13 0.43
C SER A 19 -6.00 -14.21 -0.66
N GLU A 20 -6.64 -15.36 -0.47
CA GLU A 20 -6.67 -16.39 -1.53
C GLU A 20 -7.33 -15.88 -2.81
N LYS A 21 -8.32 -14.97 -2.71
CA LYS A 21 -8.93 -14.32 -3.86
C LYS A 21 -7.91 -13.53 -4.68
N ASP A 22 -7.01 -12.78 -4.02
CA ASP A 22 -5.96 -12.03 -4.72
C ASP A 22 -4.89 -12.96 -5.28
N LYS A 23 -4.56 -14.05 -4.57
CA LYS A 23 -3.65 -15.09 -5.10
C LYS A 23 -4.23 -15.78 -6.33
N GLU A 24 -5.54 -16.00 -6.41
CA GLU A 24 -6.19 -16.50 -7.61
C GLU A 24 -6.06 -15.55 -8.80
N VAL A 25 -6.11 -14.24 -8.57
CA VAL A 25 -5.87 -13.23 -9.61
C VAL A 25 -4.40 -13.27 -10.05
N LEU A 26 -3.46 -13.34 -9.10
CA LEU A 26 -2.03 -13.45 -9.38
C LEU A 26 -1.71 -14.69 -10.22
N ARG A 27 -2.27 -15.86 -9.86
CA ARG A 27 -2.09 -17.13 -10.59
C ARG A 27 -2.60 -17.10 -12.04
N LYS A 28 -3.46 -16.13 -12.39
CA LYS A 28 -3.99 -15.94 -13.75
C LYS A 28 -3.14 -14.98 -14.60
N MET A 29 -2.16 -14.30 -14.01
CA MET A 29 -1.31 -13.37 -14.75
C MET A 29 -0.39 -14.13 -15.73
N ASN A 30 -0.19 -13.55 -16.91
CA ASN A 30 0.80 -14.03 -17.86
C ASN A 30 2.21 -13.50 -17.52
N GLU A 31 3.24 -14.02 -18.20
CA GLU A 31 4.64 -13.66 -17.91
C GLU A 31 4.92 -12.15 -18.04
N SER A 32 4.29 -11.46 -18.99
CA SER A 32 4.47 -10.01 -19.17
C SER A 32 3.83 -9.22 -18.04
N GLU A 33 2.66 -9.64 -17.56
CA GLU A 33 1.96 -9.03 -16.43
C GLU A 33 2.74 -9.22 -15.14
N ILE A 34 3.28 -10.43 -14.92
CA ILE A 34 4.14 -10.74 -13.76
C ILE A 34 5.40 -9.86 -13.83
N GLN A 35 6.07 -9.81 -14.98
CA GLN A 35 7.27 -8.97 -15.13
C GLN A 35 6.95 -7.52 -14.78
N ASP A 36 5.90 -6.92 -15.36
CA ASP A 36 5.57 -5.50 -15.12
C ASP A 36 5.11 -5.22 -13.67
N ALA A 37 4.45 -6.19 -13.02
CA ALA A 37 3.95 -6.05 -11.65
C ALA A 37 5.00 -6.33 -10.56
N PHE A 38 6.09 -7.05 -10.85
CA PHE A 38 7.04 -7.53 -9.84
C PHE A 38 8.51 -7.20 -10.09
N PHE A 39 8.88 -6.60 -11.23
CA PHE A 39 10.29 -6.26 -11.51
C PHE A 39 10.90 -5.27 -10.52
N LYS A 40 10.09 -4.46 -9.83
CA LYS A 40 10.52 -3.55 -8.76
C LYS A 40 9.47 -3.42 -7.66
N ASP A 41 9.84 -2.78 -6.57
CA ASP A 41 8.87 -2.26 -5.61
C ASP A 41 8.34 -0.90 -6.09
N LEU A 42 7.11 -0.57 -5.71
CA LEU A 42 6.57 0.76 -5.91
C LEU A 42 7.37 1.77 -5.07
N GLU A 43 7.99 2.73 -5.73
CA GLU A 43 8.85 3.70 -5.07
C GLU A 43 8.06 4.86 -4.44
N PHE A 44 8.56 5.35 -3.30
CA PHE A 44 8.10 6.59 -2.69
C PHE A 44 8.91 7.77 -3.26
N GLY A 45 8.32 8.51 -4.20
CA GLY A 45 8.96 9.66 -4.85
C GLY A 45 8.75 10.98 -4.10
N THR A 46 9.19 12.08 -4.72
CA THR A 46 9.02 13.45 -4.18
C THR A 46 7.55 13.84 -3.99
N ALA A 47 6.64 13.25 -4.77
CA ALA A 47 5.20 13.46 -4.72
C ALA A 47 4.44 12.26 -4.13
N GLY A 48 5.11 11.47 -3.27
CA GLY A 48 4.56 10.26 -2.66
C GLY A 48 4.66 9.02 -3.56
N MET A 49 3.92 7.97 -3.19
CA MET A 49 3.80 6.75 -3.99
C MET A 49 2.82 6.97 -5.13
N ARG A 50 3.22 6.63 -6.36
CA ARG A 50 2.37 6.70 -7.55
C ARG A 50 2.61 5.49 -8.45
N GLY A 51 1.55 4.80 -8.81
CA GLY A 51 1.63 3.64 -9.68
C GLY A 51 0.29 3.24 -10.26
N VAL A 52 0.31 2.24 -11.14
CA VAL A 52 -0.90 1.63 -11.71
C VAL A 52 -1.62 0.84 -10.61
N ILE A 53 -2.94 0.98 -10.53
CA ILE A 53 -3.77 0.17 -9.63
C ILE A 53 -3.69 -1.29 -10.07
N GLY A 54 -3.39 -2.20 -9.14
CA GLY A 54 -3.35 -3.63 -9.42
C GLY A 54 -2.59 -4.42 -8.36
N LEU A 55 -2.57 -5.74 -8.47
CA LEU A 55 -1.79 -6.60 -7.58
C LEU A 55 -0.33 -6.65 -8.02
N GLY A 56 0.57 -6.68 -7.04
CA GLY A 56 2.00 -6.78 -7.24
C GLY A 56 2.80 -5.72 -6.51
N ALA A 57 4.11 -5.95 -6.44
CA ALA A 57 5.05 -5.10 -5.72
C ALA A 57 5.20 -3.71 -6.36
N ASN A 58 5.14 -3.62 -7.68
CA ASN A 58 5.21 -2.38 -8.47
C ASN A 58 3.82 -1.79 -8.78
N ARG A 59 2.85 -1.98 -7.88
CA ARG A 59 1.46 -1.53 -8.07
C ARG A 59 0.93 -0.80 -6.86
N MET A 60 -0.03 0.08 -7.13
CA MET A 60 -0.82 0.76 -6.12
C MET A 60 -1.95 -0.17 -5.68
N ASN A 61 -1.89 -0.67 -4.44
CA ASN A 61 -2.90 -1.55 -3.85
C ASN A 61 -2.88 -1.48 -2.32
N PHE A 62 -3.85 -2.12 -1.67
CA PHE A 62 -3.97 -2.12 -0.21
C PHE A 62 -2.72 -2.68 0.49
N TYR A 63 -2.03 -3.66 -0.08
CA TYR A 63 -0.80 -4.22 0.51
C TYR A 63 0.38 -3.24 0.45
N THR A 64 0.56 -2.52 -0.67
CA THR A 64 1.64 -1.54 -0.81
C THR A 64 1.35 -0.25 -0.03
N VAL A 65 0.10 0.23 -0.03
CA VAL A 65 -0.37 1.33 0.85
C VAL A 65 -0.18 0.95 2.32
N GLY A 66 -0.65 -0.24 2.69
CA GLY A 66 -0.63 -0.69 4.07
C GLY A 66 0.79 -0.85 4.59
N ARG A 67 1.69 -1.45 3.78
CA ARG A 67 3.12 -1.54 4.12
C ARG A 67 3.74 -0.17 4.35
N ALA A 68 3.50 0.79 3.46
CA ALA A 68 4.02 2.15 3.62
C ALA A 68 3.43 2.86 4.85
N THR A 69 2.13 2.69 5.08
CA THR A 69 1.44 3.26 6.25
C THR A 69 1.98 2.66 7.55
N GLN A 70 2.18 1.35 7.61
CA GLN A 70 2.76 0.68 8.78
C GLN A 70 4.20 1.15 9.02
N ALA A 71 5.00 1.32 7.96
CA ALA A 71 6.33 1.90 8.08
C ALA A 71 6.29 3.34 8.63
N PHE A 72 5.33 4.15 8.18
CA PHE A 72 5.10 5.51 8.68
C PHE A 72 4.65 5.52 10.15
N ALA A 73 3.74 4.62 10.55
CA ALA A 73 3.31 4.45 11.93
C ALA A 73 4.49 4.09 12.85
N ASN A 74 5.33 3.14 12.41
CA ASN A 74 6.56 2.75 13.12
C ASN A 74 7.51 3.95 13.28
N TYR A 75 7.67 4.75 12.22
CA TYR A 75 8.51 5.95 12.24
C TYR A 75 7.97 7.00 13.23
N ILE A 76 6.68 7.32 13.19
CA ILE A 76 6.03 8.25 14.15
C ILE A 76 6.25 7.75 15.58
N ASN A 77 6.00 6.46 15.84
CA ASN A 77 6.13 5.88 17.17
C ASN A 77 7.56 5.95 17.72
N LYS A 78 8.57 5.90 16.84
CA LYS A 78 9.98 6.04 17.20
C LYS A 78 10.41 7.49 17.41
N THR A 79 9.84 8.45 16.68
CA THR A 79 10.40 9.81 16.57
C THR A 79 9.61 10.87 17.30
N VAL A 80 8.28 10.75 17.35
CA VAL A 80 7.40 11.73 17.99
C VAL A 80 7.21 11.37 19.46
N ARG A 81 7.49 12.33 20.35
CA ARG A 81 7.25 12.21 21.80
C ARG A 81 5.92 12.88 22.15
N GLY A 82 5.19 12.30 23.10
CA GLY A 82 3.89 12.81 23.55
C GLY A 82 2.72 12.34 22.69
N GLU A 83 1.69 13.17 22.55
CA GLU A 83 0.49 12.87 21.78
C GLU A 83 0.80 12.81 20.27
N LYS A 84 0.33 11.74 19.62
CA LYS A 84 0.58 11.47 18.20
C LYS A 84 -0.74 11.59 17.45
N SER A 85 -0.76 12.41 16.42
CA SER A 85 -1.91 12.50 15.53
C SER A 85 -1.53 12.69 14.07
N VAL A 86 -2.40 12.21 13.17
CA VAL A 86 -2.26 12.31 11.71
C VAL A 86 -3.58 12.78 11.12
N ALA A 87 -3.53 13.74 10.19
CA ALA A 87 -4.68 14.11 9.37
C ALA A 87 -4.57 13.46 7.99
N ILE A 88 -5.68 12.91 7.50
CA ILE A 88 -5.74 12.24 6.19
C ILE A 88 -6.87 12.85 5.37
N SER A 89 -6.54 13.31 4.17
CA SER A 89 -7.49 13.72 3.14
C SER A 89 -7.30 12.86 1.88
N TYR A 90 -8.29 12.89 0.99
CA TYR A 90 -8.28 12.16 -0.27
C TYR A 90 -8.94 12.98 -1.38
N ASP A 91 -8.61 12.66 -2.64
CA ASP A 91 -9.22 13.28 -3.82
C ASP A 91 -10.24 12.33 -4.47
N THR A 92 -10.71 12.66 -5.68
CA THR A 92 -11.76 11.91 -6.38
C THR A 92 -11.23 10.75 -7.24
N ARG A 93 -9.94 10.40 -7.16
CA ARG A 93 -9.39 9.26 -7.91
C ARG A 93 -9.93 7.94 -7.37
N ASN A 94 -9.99 6.95 -8.25
CA ASN A 94 -10.35 5.58 -7.90
C ASN A 94 -9.50 5.09 -6.71
N PHE A 95 -10.16 4.45 -5.75
CA PHE A 95 -9.57 3.95 -4.50
C PHE A 95 -8.98 5.00 -3.56
N SER A 96 -9.02 6.30 -3.87
CA SER A 96 -8.41 7.31 -2.99
C SER A 96 -9.07 7.33 -1.61
N LYS A 97 -10.40 7.20 -1.55
CA LYS A 97 -11.15 7.09 -0.29
C LYS A 97 -10.81 5.80 0.45
N ASP A 98 -10.78 4.67 -0.26
CA ASP A 98 -10.53 3.36 0.34
C ASP A 98 -9.12 3.27 0.92
N PHE A 99 -8.11 3.80 0.21
CA PHE A 99 -6.74 3.89 0.73
C PHE A 99 -6.63 4.84 1.93
N ALA A 100 -7.39 5.93 1.96
CA ALA A 100 -7.41 6.82 3.12
C ALA A 100 -7.99 6.13 4.36
N ILE A 101 -9.04 5.32 4.19
CA ILE A 101 -9.63 4.52 5.27
C ILE A 101 -8.64 3.44 5.73
N GLU A 102 -8.06 2.66 4.82
CA GLU A 102 -7.05 1.64 5.14
C GLU A 102 -5.88 2.26 5.93
N SER A 103 -5.36 3.39 5.46
CA SER A 103 -4.27 4.08 6.15
C SER A 103 -4.70 4.57 7.55
N ALA A 104 -5.93 5.06 7.69
CA ALA A 104 -6.47 5.48 8.98
C ALA A 104 -6.59 4.31 9.96
N GLU A 105 -7.10 3.17 9.51
CA GLU A 105 -7.26 1.96 10.33
C GLU A 105 -5.91 1.43 10.82
N ILE A 106 -4.91 1.36 9.94
CA ILE A 106 -3.54 0.95 10.32
C ILE A 106 -2.94 1.92 11.35
N LEU A 107 -3.03 3.23 11.13
CA LEU A 107 -2.51 4.22 12.07
C LEU A 107 -3.22 4.15 13.43
N ALA A 108 -4.55 3.99 13.43
CA ALA A 108 -5.34 3.83 14.64
C ALA A 108 -4.98 2.56 15.41
N ALA A 109 -4.78 1.43 14.71
CA ALA A 109 -4.33 0.17 15.30
C ALA A 109 -2.93 0.29 15.96
N ASN A 110 -2.10 1.22 15.48
CA ASN A 110 -0.80 1.54 16.05
C ASN A 110 -0.87 2.60 17.18
N GLY A 111 -2.06 2.95 17.67
CA GLY A 111 -2.27 3.88 18.77
C GLY A 111 -2.09 5.36 18.40
N ILE A 112 -2.17 5.70 17.11
CA ILE A 112 -2.05 7.08 16.62
C ILE A 112 -3.45 7.64 16.39
N LYS A 113 -3.74 8.84 16.90
CA LYS A 113 -5.03 9.50 16.67
C LYS A 113 -5.14 9.95 15.21
N VAL A 114 -6.17 9.51 14.50
CA VAL A 114 -6.38 9.89 13.10
C VAL A 114 -7.57 10.84 12.96
N TYR A 115 -7.38 11.91 12.20
CA TYR A 115 -8.44 12.79 11.72
C TYR A 115 -8.63 12.54 10.21
N LEU A 116 -9.68 11.81 9.87
CA LEU A 116 -10.06 11.55 8.47
C LEU A 116 -11.13 12.56 8.07
N PHE A 117 -10.96 13.24 6.94
CA PHE A 117 -11.98 14.13 6.40
C PHE A 117 -13.20 13.35 5.90
N ASP A 118 -14.40 13.89 6.17
CA ASP A 118 -15.67 13.25 5.80
C ASP A 118 -15.87 13.14 4.28
N ASP A 119 -15.24 14.03 3.51
CA ASP A 119 -15.36 14.10 2.07
C ASP A 119 -14.06 14.59 1.41
N PHE A 120 -13.97 14.47 0.08
CA PHE A 120 -12.77 14.79 -0.68
C PHE A 120 -12.31 16.25 -0.48
N ARG A 121 -11.00 16.48 -0.53
CA ARG A 121 -10.38 17.81 -0.38
C ARG A 121 -9.23 17.99 -1.37
N PRO A 122 -9.01 19.22 -1.89
CA PRO A 122 -7.72 19.55 -2.49
C PRO A 122 -6.61 19.50 -1.43
N THR A 123 -5.38 19.22 -1.87
CA THR A 123 -4.16 19.23 -1.03
C THR A 123 -3.81 20.63 -0.57
#